data_AF-A0A7M3ZPJ0-F1
#
_entry.id   AF-A0A7M3ZPJ0-F1
#
_cell.length_a   1.000
_cell.length_b   1.000
_cell.length_c   1.000
_cell.angle_alpha   90.00
_cell.angle_beta   90.00
_cell.angle_gamma   90.00
#
_symmetry.space_group_name_H-M   'P 1'
#
loop_
_entity.id
_entity.type
_entity.pdbx_description
1 polymer ?
#
loop_
_entity_poly.entity_id
_entity_poly.type
_entity_poly.pdbx_seq_one_letter_code
_entity_poly.pdbx_strand_id
1 'polypeptide(L)'
;ACTQRDVPLRFIEYMDVGNTNGWNLDEVVSGAELRSIVETMHGPLQPEKPSGPGEVARRFVSQSGHRFGFIESVSNPFCGGCSRARLSANGSLYTCLFSSNGHDLKGLLRMHASKEDVSQAVRSIWEQRNDRYSLERSTLQKPRTKVEMSFIGG
;
A
#
# COMPACT_ATOMS: atom_id res chain seq x y z
N ALA A 1 -0.04 -17.37 19.67
CA ALA A 1 0.04 -18.23 18.47
C ALA A 1 1.20 -17.83 17.54
N CYS A 2 1.24 -16.60 17.01
CA CYS A 2 2.33 -16.19 16.10
C CYS A 2 3.68 -15.95 16.81
N THR A 3 3.66 -15.36 18.01
CA THR A 3 4.85 -15.15 18.85
C THR A 3 5.53 -16.47 19.22
N GLN A 4 4.75 -17.50 19.56
CA GLN A 4 5.24 -18.86 19.84
C GLN A 4 5.88 -19.57 18.63
N ARG A 5 5.78 -19.03 17.42
CA ARG A 5 6.23 -19.66 16.16
C ARG A 5 7.31 -18.86 15.43
N ASP A 6 7.92 -17.86 16.09
CA ASP A 6 8.89 -16.94 15.49
C ASP A 6 8.42 -16.32 14.16
N VAL A 7 7.13 -15.98 14.10
CA VAL A 7 6.52 -15.33 12.93
C VAL A 7 6.39 -13.83 13.19
N PRO A 8 7.01 -12.95 12.36
CA PRO A 8 6.86 -11.51 12.51
C PRO A 8 5.40 -11.09 12.31
N LEU A 9 4.86 -10.33 13.25
CA LEU A 9 3.51 -9.78 13.14
C LEU A 9 3.54 -8.42 12.46
N ARG A 10 2.59 -8.16 11.57
CA ARG A 10 2.44 -6.85 10.92
C ARG A 10 1.04 -6.30 11.14
N PHE A 11 0.98 -5.10 11.67
CA PHE A 11 -0.24 -4.32 11.79
C PHE A 11 -0.29 -3.32 10.64
N ILE A 12 -1.45 -3.24 9.99
CA ILE A 12 -1.68 -2.34 8.86
C ILE A 12 -2.84 -1.43 9.28
N GLU A 13 -2.66 -0.12 9.21
CA GLU A 13 -3.75 0.82 9.46
C GLU A 13 -4.88 0.61 8.45
N TYR A 14 -6.11 0.68 8.94
CA TYR A 14 -7.30 0.51 8.13
C TYR A 14 -7.41 1.66 7.12
N MET A 15 -7.45 1.34 5.82
CA MET A 15 -7.37 2.31 4.74
C MET A 15 -8.69 2.47 3.97
N ASP A 16 -8.89 3.69 3.45
CA ASP A 16 -9.99 4.10 2.56
C ASP A 16 -9.88 3.51 1.12
N VAL A 17 -9.80 2.18 1.00
CA VAL A 17 -9.56 1.49 -0.29
C VAL A 17 -10.85 1.07 -0.98
N GLY A 18 -11.02 1.46 -2.25
CA GLY A 18 -12.30 1.29 -2.94
C GLY A 18 -13.34 2.33 -2.52
N ASN A 19 -14.61 2.11 -2.87
CA ASN A 19 -15.71 3.05 -2.61
C ASN A 19 -16.83 2.45 -1.74
N THR A 20 -16.84 1.14 -1.52
CA THR A 20 -17.96 0.44 -0.90
C THR A 20 -17.74 0.07 0.56
N ASN A 21 -16.60 0.45 1.15
CA ASN A 21 -16.19 0.01 2.48
C ASN A 21 -16.71 0.89 3.63
N GLY A 22 -17.39 2.01 3.34
CA GLY A 22 -17.92 2.93 4.35
C GLY A 22 -16.85 3.51 5.28
N TRP A 23 -15.60 3.57 4.82
CA TRP A 23 -14.44 3.90 5.64
C TRP A 23 -14.62 5.21 6.40
N ASN A 24 -14.28 5.18 7.69
CA ASN A 24 -14.25 6.34 8.58
C ASN A 24 -12.86 6.49 9.19
N LEU A 25 -12.34 7.72 9.21
CA LEU A 25 -11.08 8.07 9.86
C LEU A 25 -11.11 7.77 11.36
N ASP A 26 -12.27 7.91 12.01
CA ASP A 26 -12.43 7.68 13.46
C ASP A 26 -12.24 6.21 13.86
N GLU A 27 -12.29 5.28 12.90
CA GLU A 27 -12.06 3.84 13.12
C GLU A 27 -10.59 3.45 12.95
N VAL A 28 -9.72 4.39 12.59
CA VAL A 28 -8.29 4.13 12.38
C VAL A 28 -7.54 4.22 13.69
N VAL A 29 -7.01 3.09 14.15
CA VAL A 29 -5.99 3.05 15.22
C VAL A 29 -4.62 3.23 14.58
N SER A 30 -3.92 4.29 14.94
CA SER A 30 -2.63 4.61 14.34
C SER A 30 -1.53 3.60 14.70
N GLY A 31 -0.49 3.51 13.87
CA GLY A 31 0.67 2.67 14.14
C GLY A 31 1.43 3.07 15.42
N ALA A 32 1.31 4.33 15.86
CA ALA A 32 1.85 4.78 17.14
C ALA A 32 1.02 4.23 18.32
N GLU A 33 -0.31 4.35 18.25
CA GLU A 33 -1.22 3.81 19.28
C GLU A 33 -1.13 2.29 19.39
N LEU A 34 -1.14 1.59 18.25
CA LEU A 34 -0.97 0.13 18.23
C LEU A 34 0.36 -0.30 18.84
N ARG A 35 1.43 0.46 18.62
CA ARG A 35 2.73 0.18 19.22
C ARG A 35 2.69 0.34 20.73
N SER A 36 2.09 1.40 21.24
CA SER A 36 1.91 1.59 22.68
C SER A 36 1.11 0.45 23.30
N ILE A 37 0.05 0.00 22.64
CA ILE A 37 -0.74 -1.18 23.09
C ILE A 37 0.15 -2.43 23.14
N VAL A 38 0.92 -2.71 22.08
CA VAL A 38 1.83 -3.88 22.03
C VAL A 38 2.90 -3.79 23.12
N GLU A 39 3.43 -2.59 23.41
CA GLU A 39 4.40 -2.36 24.47
C GLU A 39 3.85 -2.69 25.86
N THR A 40 2.55 -2.47 26.12
CA THR A 40 1.93 -2.87 27.41
C THR A 40 1.96 -4.39 27.64
N MET A 41 1.98 -5.19 26.58
CA MET A 41 1.94 -6.66 26.63
C MET A 41 3.33 -7.31 26.49
N HIS A 42 4.23 -6.68 25.73
CA HIS A 42 5.53 -7.24 25.37
C HIS A 42 6.74 -6.48 25.94
N GLY A 43 6.48 -5.44 26.73
CA GLY A 43 7.50 -4.52 27.21
C GLY A 43 8.00 -3.57 26.11
N PRO A 44 8.99 -2.72 26.43
CA PRO A 44 9.53 -1.72 25.50
C PRO A 44 10.02 -2.35 24.20
N LEU A 45 9.63 -1.75 23.07
CA LEU A 45 10.02 -2.20 21.74
C LEU A 45 11.21 -1.38 21.22
N GLN A 46 12.23 -2.06 20.71
CA GLN A 46 13.41 -1.43 20.12
C GLN A 46 13.27 -1.31 18.61
N PRO A 47 13.49 -0.12 18.01
CA PRO A 47 13.39 0.05 16.56
C PRO A 47 14.50 -0.71 15.84
N GLU A 48 14.12 -1.42 14.76
CA GLU A 48 15.07 -2.03 13.83
C GLU A 48 15.28 -1.10 12.63
N LYS A 49 16.51 -1.08 12.09
CA LYS A 49 16.79 -0.37 10.84
C LYS A 49 16.03 -1.00 9.67
N PRO A 50 15.58 -0.22 8.69
CA PRO A 50 15.00 -0.78 7.49
C PRO A 50 15.95 -1.76 6.78
N SER A 51 15.44 -2.84 6.22
CA SER A 51 16.20 -3.83 5.47
C SER A 51 16.61 -3.35 4.07
N GLY A 52 15.96 -2.30 3.56
CA GLY A 52 16.30 -1.72 2.27
C GLY A 52 15.41 -0.54 1.87
N PRO A 53 15.70 0.09 0.71
CA PRO A 53 14.90 1.18 0.17
C PRO A 53 13.44 0.75 -0.08
N GLY A 54 12.49 1.63 0.25
CA GLY A 54 11.07 1.38 0.02
C GLY A 54 10.41 0.41 1.02
N GLU A 55 11.10 0.00 2.09
CA GLU A 55 10.44 -0.70 3.19
C GLU A 55 9.40 0.21 3.85
N VAL A 56 8.14 -0.24 3.86
CA VAL A 56 7.00 0.54 4.38
C VAL A 56 6.65 0.20 5.83
N ALA A 57 7.10 -0.96 6.32
CA ALA A 57 6.84 -1.39 7.69
C ALA A 57 7.92 -0.81 8.61
N ARG A 58 7.51 -0.05 9.62
CA ARG A 58 8.41 0.32 10.73
C ARG A 58 8.58 -0.90 11.61
N ARG A 59 9.80 -1.44 11.66
CA ARG A 59 10.10 -2.68 12.37
C ARG A 59 10.59 -2.41 13.79
N PHE A 60 10.16 -3.25 14.70
CA PHE A 60 10.55 -3.23 16.09
C PHE A 60 10.76 -4.65 16.62
N VAL A 61 11.60 -4.79 17.63
CA VAL A 61 11.88 -6.04 18.32
C VAL A 61 11.68 -5.88 19.82
N SER A 62 10.99 -6.83 20.45
CA SER A 62 10.84 -6.89 21.91
C SER A 62 12.11 -7.45 22.57
N GLN A 63 12.24 -7.31 23.89
CA GLN A 63 13.34 -7.92 24.66
C GLN A 63 13.38 -9.45 24.52
N SER A 64 12.21 -10.08 24.33
CA SER A 64 12.06 -11.51 24.08
C SER A 64 12.41 -11.95 22.65
N GLY A 65 12.85 -11.03 21.78
CA GLY A 65 13.23 -11.32 20.40
C GLY A 65 12.08 -11.31 19.37
N HIS A 66 10.82 -11.19 19.81
CA HIS A 66 9.68 -11.12 18.89
C HIS A 66 9.69 -9.83 18.06
N ARG A 67 9.42 -9.96 16.77
CA ARG A 67 9.40 -8.84 15.80
C ARG A 67 7.99 -8.40 15.45
N PHE A 68 7.81 -7.08 15.42
CA PHE A 68 6.58 -6.41 15.06
C PHE A 68 6.84 -5.39 13.95
N GLY A 69 5.93 -5.29 13.00
CA GLY A 69 5.93 -4.28 11.95
C GLY A 69 4.66 -3.45 12.00
N PHE A 70 4.79 -2.14 11.88
CA PHE A 70 3.66 -1.22 11.80
C PHE A 70 3.67 -0.53 10.44
N ILE A 71 2.60 -0.70 9.66
CA ILE A 71 2.40 -0.11 8.34
C ILE A 71 1.41 1.04 8.50
N GLU A 72 1.96 2.25 8.59
CA GLU A 72 1.26 3.50 8.86
C GLU A 72 0.68 4.12 7.57
N SER A 73 -0.21 3.38 6.89
CA SER A 73 -0.77 3.78 5.58
C SER A 73 -1.64 5.05 5.62
N VAL A 74 -2.13 5.41 6.79
CA VAL A 74 -2.93 6.60 7.07
C VAL A 74 -2.07 7.64 7.77
N SER A 75 -1.59 7.40 8.98
CA SER A 75 -0.91 8.41 9.79
C SER A 75 0.41 8.91 9.18
N ASN A 76 1.09 8.08 8.37
CA ASN A 76 2.37 8.42 7.75
C ASN A 76 2.51 7.82 6.33
N PRO A 77 1.87 8.42 5.32
CA PRO A 77 1.80 7.85 3.98
C PRO A 77 3.16 7.76 3.27
N PHE A 78 3.37 6.66 2.54
CA PHE A 78 4.64 6.32 1.88
C PHE A 78 4.57 6.38 0.34
N CYS A 79 3.77 7.28 -0.23
CA CYS A 79 3.66 7.41 -1.69
C CYS A 79 4.99 7.82 -2.36
N GLY A 80 5.82 8.62 -1.68
CA GLY A 80 7.08 9.14 -2.23
C GLY A 80 8.10 8.05 -2.61
N GLY A 81 8.08 6.91 -1.92
CA GLY A 81 8.91 5.74 -2.25
C GLY A 81 8.18 4.63 -3.00
N CYS A 82 6.94 4.86 -3.44
CA CYS A 82 6.12 3.81 -4.04
C CYS A 82 6.55 3.52 -5.48
N SER A 83 7.00 2.29 -5.72
CA SER A 83 7.45 1.77 -7.02
C SER A 83 6.51 0.71 -7.61
N ARG A 84 5.25 0.66 -7.15
CA ARG A 84 4.31 -0.40 -7.49
C ARG A 84 3.44 -0.04 -8.71
N ALA A 85 3.40 -0.92 -9.70
CA ALA A 85 2.35 -1.00 -10.71
C ALA A 85 1.47 -2.23 -10.44
N ARG A 86 0.21 -2.20 -10.89
CA ARG A 86 -0.75 -3.31 -10.75
C ARG A 86 -1.40 -3.60 -12.09
N LEU A 87 -1.63 -4.88 -12.38
CA LEU A 87 -2.41 -5.31 -13.54
C LEU A 87 -3.71 -5.90 -13.02
N SER A 88 -4.84 -5.34 -13.47
CA SER A 88 -6.17 -5.85 -13.11
C SER A 88 -6.47 -7.17 -13.82
N ALA A 89 -7.49 -7.88 -13.34
CA ALA A 89 -7.93 -9.14 -13.94
C ALA A 89 -8.39 -9.01 -15.40
N ASN A 90 -8.92 -7.84 -15.80
CA ASN A 90 -9.28 -7.57 -17.19
C ASN A 90 -8.08 -7.11 -18.05
N GLY A 91 -6.87 -7.00 -17.48
CA GLY A 91 -5.63 -6.69 -18.18
C GLY A 91 -5.36 -5.19 -18.37
N SER A 92 -5.85 -4.35 -17.47
CA SER A 92 -5.54 -2.92 -17.42
C SER A 92 -4.45 -2.60 -16.40
N LEU A 93 -3.51 -1.74 -16.77
CA LEU A 93 -2.43 -1.28 -15.89
C LEU A 93 -2.93 -0.12 -15.01
N TYR A 94 -2.70 -0.24 -13.71
CA TYR A 94 -2.97 0.80 -12.71
C TYR A 94 -1.65 1.18 -12.01
N THR A 95 -1.42 2.48 -11.91
CA THR A 95 -0.22 3.08 -11.28
C THR A 95 -0.41 3.42 -9.80
N CYS A 96 -1.64 3.26 -9.29
CA CYS A 96 -2.01 3.48 -7.90
C CYS A 96 -3.14 2.53 -7.49
N LEU A 97 -3.18 2.18 -6.20
CA LEU A 97 -4.30 1.46 -5.60
C LEU A 97 -5.60 2.27 -5.67
N PHE A 98 -5.49 3.60 -5.69
CA PHE A 98 -6.61 4.54 -5.63
C PHE A 98 -6.88 5.23 -6.98
N SER A 99 -6.27 4.75 -8.07
CA SER A 99 -6.53 5.34 -9.39
C SER A 99 -7.98 5.06 -9.82
N SER A 100 -8.60 6.03 -10.48
CA SER A 100 -9.94 5.91 -11.04
C SER A 100 -9.95 5.10 -12.33
N ASN A 101 -8.88 5.19 -13.13
CA ASN A 101 -8.79 4.63 -14.47
C ASN A 101 -7.54 3.78 -14.62
N GLY A 102 -7.65 2.73 -15.45
CA GLY A 102 -6.52 1.90 -15.86
C GLY A 102 -6.21 2.08 -17.35
N HIS A 103 -5.03 1.65 -17.76
CA HIS A 103 -4.59 1.66 -19.15
C HIS A 103 -4.75 0.27 -19.76
N ASP A 104 -5.54 0.12 -20.84
CA ASP A 104 -5.83 -1.19 -21.44
C ASP A 104 -4.63 -1.78 -22.18
N LEU A 105 -3.84 -2.61 -21.49
CA LEU A 105 -2.72 -3.35 -22.09
C LEU A 105 -3.20 -4.59 -22.84
N LYS A 106 -4.32 -5.18 -22.41
CA LYS A 106 -4.90 -6.36 -23.08
C LYS A 106 -5.38 -6.02 -24.49
N GLY A 107 -5.94 -4.83 -24.69
CA GLY A 107 -6.29 -4.29 -26.00
C GLY A 107 -5.09 -4.25 -26.94
N LEU A 108 -3.94 -3.73 -26.48
CA LEU A 108 -2.70 -3.70 -27.26
C LEU A 108 -2.30 -5.11 -27.72
N LEU A 109 -2.28 -6.07 -26.79
CA LEU A 109 -1.92 -7.46 -27.10
C LEU A 109 -2.90 -8.10 -28.10
N ARG A 110 -4.21 -7.82 -27.98
CA ARG A 110 -5.24 -8.31 -28.90
C ARG A 110 -5.11 -7.71 -30.30
N MET A 111 -4.49 -6.54 -30.43
CA MET A 111 -4.15 -5.92 -31.71
C MET A 111 -2.77 -6.34 -32.24
N HIS A 112 -2.21 -7.44 -31.73
CA HIS A 112 -0.91 -7.98 -32.13
C HIS A 112 0.27 -7.02 -31.89
N ALA A 113 0.19 -6.18 -30.86
CA ALA A 113 1.33 -5.35 -30.42
C ALA A 113 2.57 -6.21 -30.13
N SER A 114 3.74 -5.73 -30.57
CA SER A 114 5.02 -6.36 -30.27
C SER A 114 5.40 -6.19 -28.80
N LYS A 115 6.45 -6.90 -28.37
CA LYS A 115 7.02 -6.73 -27.02
C LYS A 115 7.52 -5.29 -26.83
N GLU A 116 8.11 -4.72 -27.86
CA GLU A 116 8.65 -3.37 -27.89
C GLU A 116 7.53 -2.34 -27.73
N ASP A 117 6.40 -2.52 -28.43
CA ASP A 117 5.22 -1.66 -28.31
C ASP A 117 4.66 -1.66 -26.87
N VAL A 118 4.51 -2.85 -26.27
CA VAL A 118 4.02 -2.99 -24.89
C VAL A 118 5.01 -2.38 -23.91
N SER A 119 6.32 -2.62 -24.10
CA SER A 119 7.35 -2.03 -23.23
C SER A 119 7.36 -0.51 -23.30
N GLN A 120 7.17 0.06 -24.49
CA GLN A 120 7.08 1.50 -24.69
C GLN A 120 5.81 2.06 -24.04
N ALA A 121 4.66 1.40 -24.20
CA ALA A 121 3.42 1.79 -23.56
C ALA A 121 3.55 1.84 -22.02
N VAL A 122 4.08 0.78 -21.42
CA VAL A 122 4.31 0.71 -19.96
C VAL A 122 5.28 1.81 -19.51
N ARG A 123 6.37 2.03 -20.25
CA ARG A 123 7.34 3.09 -19.95
C ARG A 123 6.70 4.47 -19.97
N SER A 124 5.96 4.79 -21.03
CA SER A 124 5.30 6.09 -21.17
C SER A 124 4.26 6.33 -20.08
N ILE A 125 3.50 5.30 -19.69
CA ILE A 125 2.57 5.38 -18.55
C ILE A 125 3.35 5.66 -17.25
N TRP A 126 4.45 4.96 -17.02
CA TRP A 126 5.24 5.08 -15.80
C TRP A 126 5.95 6.43 -15.67
N GLU A 127 6.48 6.97 -16.77
CA GLU A 127 7.15 8.28 -16.79
C GLU A 127 6.19 9.45 -16.52
N GLN A 128 4.91 9.29 -16.84
CA GLN A 128 3.87 10.29 -16.57
C GLN A 128 3.21 10.14 -15.20
N ARG A 129 3.51 9.05 -14.47
CA ARG A 129 2.91 8.74 -13.18
C ARG A 129 3.19 9.85 -12.17
N ASN A 130 2.13 10.40 -11.59
CA ASN A 130 2.18 11.36 -10.50
C ASN A 130 1.31 10.96 -9.30
N ASP A 131 0.80 9.71 -9.29
CA ASP A 131 -0.12 9.22 -8.28
C ASP A 131 0.47 9.23 -6.86
N ARG A 132 -0.25 9.90 -5.96
CA ARG A 132 0.10 10.00 -4.54
C ARG A 132 -1.13 10.23 -3.66
N TYR A 133 -2.19 9.47 -3.93
CA TYR A 133 -3.49 9.62 -3.26
C TYR A 133 -3.40 9.71 -1.74
N SER A 134 -2.68 8.79 -1.08
CA SER A 134 -2.60 8.80 0.39
C SER A 134 -1.90 10.05 0.95
N LEU A 135 -1.03 10.72 0.18
CA LEU A 135 -0.46 12.03 0.56
C LEU A 135 -1.43 13.19 0.28
N GLU A 136 -2.21 13.11 -0.80
CA GLU A 136 -3.13 14.16 -1.22
C GLU A 136 -4.48 14.11 -0.49
N ARG A 137 -4.88 12.98 0.09
CA ARG A 137 -6.25 12.78 0.58
C ARG A 137 -6.72 13.81 1.61
N SER A 138 -5.82 14.37 2.42
CA SER A 138 -6.15 15.39 3.42
C SER A 138 -6.46 16.76 2.79
N THR A 139 -6.01 17.01 1.56
CA THR A 139 -6.23 18.27 0.83
C THR A 139 -7.35 18.16 -0.21
N LEU A 140 -7.87 16.97 -0.46
CA LEU A 140 -8.99 16.75 -1.37
C LEU A 140 -10.29 17.27 -0.76
N GLN A 141 -10.97 18.18 -1.47
CA GLN A 141 -12.30 18.65 -1.09
C GLN A 141 -13.39 17.58 -1.24
N LYS A 142 -13.17 16.59 -2.13
CA LYS A 142 -14.03 15.42 -2.33
C LYS A 142 -13.17 14.19 -2.65
N PRO A 143 -13.55 13.00 -2.13
CA PRO A 143 -12.88 11.77 -2.51
C PRO A 143 -13.05 11.51 -4.01
N ARG A 144 -11.99 11.04 -4.66
CA ARG A 144 -12.04 10.60 -6.05
C ARG A 144 -12.72 9.23 -6.12
N THR A 145 -13.41 8.94 -7.22
CA THR A 145 -13.84 7.56 -7.51
C THR A 145 -12.60 6.69 -7.65
N LYS A 146 -12.55 5.59 -6.91
CA LYS A 146 -11.39 4.68 -6.87
C LYS A 146 -11.73 3.37 -7.57
N VAL A 147 -10.72 2.66 -8.06
CA VAL A 147 -10.90 1.25 -8.42
C VAL A 147 -11.04 0.40 -7.15
N GLU A 148 -11.84 -0.67 -7.22
CA GLU A 148 -11.96 -1.62 -6.12
C GLU A 148 -10.72 -2.53 -6.02
N MET A 149 -10.24 -2.79 -4.80
CA MET A 149 -9.04 -3.63 -4.62
C MET A 149 -9.23 -5.04 -5.19
N SER A 150 -10.43 -5.62 -5.01
CA SER A 150 -10.80 -6.93 -5.56
C SER A 150 -10.63 -7.02 -7.07
N PHE A 151 -10.69 -5.88 -7.78
CA PHE A 151 -10.53 -5.81 -9.22
C PHE A 151 -9.06 -5.74 -9.67
N ILE A 152 -8.18 -5.20 -8.83
CA ILE A 152 -6.75 -4.97 -9.11
C ILE A 152 -5.83 -5.89 -8.31
N GLY A 153 -6.33 -7.06 -7.92
CA GLY A 153 -5.56 -8.11 -7.24
C GLY A 153 -5.14 -7.77 -5.82
N GLY A 154 -6.00 -7.06 -5.08
CA GLY A 154 -5.88 -6.85 -3.63
C GLY A 154 -6.84 -7.72 -2.84
#